data_AF-A0A7S1L5D9-F1
#
_entry.id   AF-A0A7S1L5D9-F1
#
_cell.length_a   1.000
_cell.length_b   1.000
_cell.length_c   1.000
_cell.angle_alpha   90.00
_cell.angle_beta   90.00
_cell.angle_gamma   90.00
#
_symmetry.space_group_name_H-M   'P 1'
#
loop_
_entity.id
_entity.type
_entity.pdbx_description
1 polymer ?
#
loop_
_entity_poly.entity_id
_entity_poly.type
_entity_poly.pdbx_seq_one_letter_code
_entity_poly.pdbx_strand_id
1 'polypeptide(L)'
;PPVAGFPWWEQKSGRWIHRIVNVAQAFLDESVFPDPHNYKLRPIATYEANSIGWVDFATYNEAAPGSPHDAPESISAPHSHRCPAKDLSFELMVAFLQEFAVAGPWAALDNSITVNAYQAGPFTLKKPASTTMCWVQPPGQCAKSWIYMFTTYEGCAPDPSTGPWC
;
A
#
# COMPACT_ATOMS: atom_id res chain seq x y z
N PRO A 1 2.53 6.88 -3.77
CA PRO A 1 3.48 5.79 -4.09
C PRO A 1 4.89 6.19 -3.64
N PRO A 2 5.72 5.26 -3.18
CA PRO A 2 7.10 5.56 -2.79
C PRO A 2 7.90 6.08 -4.00
N VAL A 3 8.96 6.84 -3.72
CA VAL A 3 9.87 7.37 -4.74
C VAL A 3 10.62 6.19 -5.36
N ALA A 4 10.44 5.95 -6.67
CA ALA A 4 11.14 4.87 -7.38
C ALA A 4 12.58 5.25 -7.76
N GLY A 5 12.83 6.55 -7.93
CA GLY A 5 14.15 7.12 -8.16
C GLY A 5 14.11 8.64 -8.18
N PHE A 6 15.27 9.28 -8.08
CA PHE A 6 15.38 10.74 -8.15
C PHE A 6 16.51 11.17 -9.09
N PRO A 7 16.30 12.24 -9.87
CA PRO A 7 17.35 12.80 -10.70
C PRO A 7 18.43 13.47 -9.84
N TRP A 8 19.67 13.23 -10.20
CA TRP A 8 20.84 13.84 -9.58
C TRP A 8 21.80 14.32 -10.66
N TRP A 9 22.39 15.49 -10.44
CA TRP A 9 23.40 16.05 -11.32
C TRP A 9 24.74 16.03 -10.58
N GLU A 10 25.72 15.34 -11.15
CA GLU A 10 27.10 15.36 -10.64
C GLU A 10 28.03 16.02 -11.66
N GLN A 11 29.03 16.73 -11.16
CA GLN A 11 30.10 17.25 -12.02
C GLN A 11 31.25 16.23 -12.04
N LYS A 12 31.57 15.70 -13.22
CA LYS A 12 32.69 14.75 -13.41
C LYS A 12 33.55 15.20 -14.59
N SER A 13 34.85 15.39 -14.32
CA SER A 13 35.83 15.85 -15.32
C SER A 13 35.39 17.13 -16.07
N GLY A 14 34.82 18.09 -15.34
CA GLY A 14 34.36 19.36 -15.90
C GLY A 14 33.04 19.30 -16.68
N ARG A 15 32.33 18.16 -16.71
CA ARG A 15 31.02 18.00 -17.35
C ARG A 15 29.94 17.65 -16.33
N TRP A 16 28.74 18.18 -16.53
CA TRP A 16 27.56 17.76 -15.78
C TRP A 16 27.03 16.43 -16.34
N ILE A 17 26.90 15.44 -15.48
CA ILE A 17 26.32 14.13 -15.79
C ILE A 17 24.99 14.03 -15.06
N HIS A 18 23.93 13.75 -15.82
CA HIS A 18 22.63 13.42 -15.26
C HIS A 18 22.60 11.93 -14.87
N ARG A 19 22.27 11.65 -13.62
CA ARG A 19 22.05 10.30 -13.09
C ARG A 19 20.66 10.18 -12.50
N ILE A 20 20.14 8.97 -12.48
CA ILE A 20 18.93 8.64 -11.75
C ILE A 20 19.34 7.65 -10.66
N VAL A 21 19.21 8.07 -9.41
CA VAL A 21 19.40 7.16 -8.27
C VAL A 21 18.19 6.24 -8.21
N ASN A 22 18.42 4.92 -8.25
CA ASN A 22 17.36 3.93 -8.27
C ASN A 22 17.01 3.48 -6.85
N VAL A 23 16.00 4.12 -6.26
CA VAL A 23 15.54 3.83 -4.89
C VAL A 23 14.89 2.44 -4.83
N ALA A 24 14.24 1.98 -5.90
CA ALA A 24 13.68 0.63 -5.96
C ALA A 24 14.77 -0.46 -5.82
N GLN A 25 15.98 -0.23 -6.35
CA GLN A 25 17.11 -1.15 -6.18
C GLN A 25 17.72 -1.08 -4.77
N ALA A 26 17.64 0.06 -4.08
CA ALA A 26 18.08 0.16 -2.68
C ALA A 26 17.25 -0.76 -1.75
N PHE A 27 15.96 -0.98 -2.07
CA PHE A 27 15.13 -1.96 -1.36
C PHE A 27 15.52 -3.42 -1.62
N LEU A 28 16.38 -3.67 -2.61
CA LEU A 28 16.94 -4.97 -2.92
C LEU A 28 18.39 -5.13 -2.41
N ASP A 29 18.89 -4.18 -1.62
CA ASP A 29 20.21 -4.28 -1.02
C ASP A 29 20.20 -5.31 0.13
N GLU A 30 20.86 -6.44 -0.08
CA GLU A 30 20.93 -7.54 0.90
C GLU A 30 21.68 -7.15 2.19
N SER A 31 22.55 -6.14 2.13
CA SER A 31 23.25 -5.63 3.32
C SER A 31 22.32 -4.86 4.27
N VAL A 32 21.20 -4.34 3.75
CA VAL A 32 20.17 -3.60 4.50
C VAL A 32 18.97 -4.48 4.81
N PHE A 33 18.49 -5.22 3.81
CA PHE A 33 17.34 -6.11 3.90
C PHE A 33 17.77 -7.55 3.60
N PRO A 34 17.99 -8.40 4.62
CA PRO A 34 18.36 -9.79 4.39
C PRO A 34 17.33 -10.53 3.55
N ASP A 35 17.82 -11.21 2.51
CA ASP A 35 17.04 -11.93 1.49
C ASP A 35 15.87 -11.06 0.95
N PRO A 36 16.20 -9.99 0.22
CA PRO A 36 15.24 -8.95 -0.15
C PRO A 36 14.35 -9.36 -1.33
N HIS A 37 14.73 -10.40 -2.07
CA HIS A 37 13.95 -10.94 -3.18
C HIS A 37 12.71 -11.72 -2.73
N ASN A 38 12.68 -12.14 -1.46
CA ASN A 38 11.54 -12.80 -0.87
C ASN A 38 10.65 -11.79 -0.13
N TYR A 39 9.35 -11.79 -0.44
CA TYR A 39 8.37 -11.02 0.32
C TYR A 39 8.31 -11.55 1.76
N LYS A 40 8.57 -10.68 2.72
CA LYS A 40 8.54 -10.99 4.15
C LYS A 40 7.85 -9.87 4.91
N LEU A 41 6.90 -10.24 5.77
CA LEU A 41 6.42 -9.34 6.81
C LEU A 41 7.52 -9.22 7.88
N ARG A 42 8.18 -8.07 7.91
CA ARG A 42 9.22 -7.73 8.89
C ARG A 42 8.61 -6.81 9.96
N PRO A 43 9.22 -6.72 11.16
CA PRO A 43 8.80 -5.74 12.16
C PRO A 43 8.80 -4.33 11.57
N ILE A 44 7.79 -3.52 11.92
CA ILE A 44 7.65 -2.16 11.37
C ILE A 44 8.87 -1.29 11.64
N ALA A 45 9.46 -1.42 12.83
CA ALA A 45 10.67 -0.70 13.23
C ALA A 45 11.86 -0.93 12.27
N THR A 46 11.95 -2.10 11.63
CA THR A 46 12.96 -2.38 10.61
C THR A 46 12.76 -1.52 9.36
N TYR A 47 11.50 -1.33 8.95
CA TYR A 47 11.17 -0.45 7.82
C TYR A 47 11.36 1.01 8.20
N GLU A 48 10.96 1.44 9.40
CA GLU A 48 11.16 2.82 9.86
C GLU A 48 12.64 3.20 9.92
N ALA A 49 13.51 2.29 10.37
CA ALA A 49 14.94 2.55 10.49
C ALA A 49 15.69 2.57 9.15
N ASN A 50 15.26 1.77 8.17
CA ASN A 50 16.06 1.50 6.96
C ASN A 50 15.38 1.91 5.64
N SER A 51 14.06 2.16 5.64
CA SER A 51 13.34 2.49 4.42
C SER A 51 13.61 3.94 4.02
N ILE A 52 14.03 4.10 2.77
CA ILE A 52 14.19 5.42 2.15
C ILE A 52 13.02 5.76 1.20
N GLY A 53 11.98 4.92 1.15
CA GLY A 53 10.95 4.98 0.08
C GLY A 53 10.06 6.21 0.11
N TRP A 54 9.94 6.84 1.28
CA TRP A 54 9.19 8.08 1.45
C TRP A 54 10.07 9.29 1.74
N VAL A 55 11.39 9.05 1.85
CA VAL A 55 12.42 10.06 2.08
C VAL A 55 12.10 10.94 3.29
N ASP A 56 11.71 10.32 4.42
CA ASP A 56 11.25 11.06 5.61
C ASP A 56 12.31 11.99 6.19
N PHE A 57 13.59 11.67 5.98
CA PHE A 57 14.73 12.51 6.39
C PHE A 57 14.93 13.76 5.51
N ALA A 58 14.27 13.87 4.35
CA ALA A 58 14.43 14.99 3.43
C ALA A 58 13.33 16.04 3.62
N THR A 59 13.11 16.44 4.86
CA THR A 59 12.23 17.57 5.19
C THR A 59 13.07 18.80 5.50
N TYR A 60 12.74 19.92 4.87
CA TYR A 60 13.45 21.17 5.05
C TYR A 60 13.05 21.84 6.36
N ASN A 61 14.06 22.37 7.04
CA ASN A 61 13.91 23.11 8.28
C ASN A 61 14.29 24.58 8.03
N GLU A 62 13.28 25.45 8.06
CA GLU A 62 13.47 26.90 7.86
C GLU A 62 14.23 27.58 9.02
N ALA A 63 14.09 27.08 10.25
CA ALA A 63 14.72 27.71 11.41
C ALA A 63 16.18 27.27 11.63
N ALA A 64 16.61 26.19 10.95
CA ALA A 64 17.98 25.74 10.96
C ALA A 64 18.39 25.18 9.57
N PRO A 65 18.71 26.07 8.61
CA PRO A 65 19.21 25.66 7.30
C PRO A 65 20.45 24.77 7.46
N GLY A 66 20.32 23.49 7.12
CA GLY A 66 21.41 22.50 7.25
C GLY A 66 21.45 21.71 8.55
N SER A 67 20.52 21.91 9.50
CA SER A 67 20.37 21.03 10.67
C SER A 67 19.17 20.10 10.49
N PRO A 68 19.36 18.77 10.51
CA PRO A 68 18.30 17.83 10.17
C PRO A 68 17.17 17.68 11.20
N HIS A 69 17.25 18.22 12.44
CA HIS A 69 16.34 17.71 13.51
C HIS A 69 15.71 18.67 14.54
N ASP A 70 15.98 19.99 14.59
CA ASP A 70 15.61 20.79 15.79
C ASP A 70 14.58 21.93 15.60
N ALA A 71 13.82 21.98 14.50
CA ALA A 71 12.77 22.98 14.34
C ALA A 71 11.54 22.44 13.60
N PRO A 72 10.38 23.15 13.63
CA PRO A 72 9.13 22.61 13.10
C PRO A 72 9.29 22.28 11.62
N GLU A 73 9.28 20.99 11.34
CA GLU A 73 9.37 20.41 10.00
C GLU A 73 8.26 20.97 9.11
N SER A 74 8.63 21.56 7.97
CA SER A 74 7.68 22.04 6.98
C SER A 74 7.68 21.11 5.78
N ILE A 75 6.85 20.07 5.81
CA ILE A 75 6.70 19.11 4.71
C ILE A 75 6.26 19.82 3.40
N SER A 76 5.58 20.96 3.52
CA SER A 76 5.14 21.79 2.39
C SER A 76 6.16 22.82 1.91
N ALA A 77 7.34 22.95 2.55
CA ALA A 77 8.37 23.87 2.10
C ALA A 77 8.87 23.48 0.68
N PRO A 78 9.20 24.45 -0.18
CA PRO A 78 9.70 24.17 -1.54
C PRO A 78 10.96 23.29 -1.59
N HIS A 79 11.72 23.24 -0.49
CA HIS A 79 12.95 22.47 -0.36
C HIS A 79 12.73 21.12 0.35
N SER A 80 11.51 20.81 0.77
CA SER A 80 11.14 19.49 1.29
C SER A 80 10.92 18.52 0.14
N HIS A 81 11.49 17.32 0.27
CA HIS A 81 11.39 16.24 -0.71
C HIS A 81 10.73 14.97 -0.15
N ARG A 82 10.38 14.97 1.15
CA ARG A 82 9.49 13.97 1.73
C ARG A 82 8.17 13.95 0.96
N CYS A 83 7.67 12.75 0.64
CA CYS A 83 6.40 12.63 -0.08
C CYS A 83 5.24 13.20 0.76
N PRO A 84 4.53 14.26 0.29
CA PRO A 84 3.45 14.87 1.06
C PRO A 84 2.21 13.97 1.18
N ALA A 85 2.08 12.97 0.30
CA ALA A 85 0.95 12.04 0.28
C ALA A 85 1.24 10.69 0.96
N LYS A 86 2.34 10.57 1.74
CA LYS A 86 2.70 9.34 2.45
C LYS A 86 1.57 8.86 3.35
N ASP A 87 1.15 9.70 4.27
CA ASP A 87 0.19 9.32 5.33
C ASP A 87 -1.18 8.99 4.71
N LEU A 88 -1.64 9.83 3.76
CA LEU A 88 -2.84 9.53 2.98
C LEU A 88 -2.74 8.20 2.22
N SER A 89 -1.58 7.89 1.63
CA SER A 89 -1.38 6.62 0.91
C SER A 89 -1.48 5.42 1.86
N PHE A 90 -1.02 5.55 3.11
CA PHE A 90 -1.15 4.49 4.11
C PHE A 90 -2.60 4.30 4.53
N GLU A 91 -3.32 5.38 4.85
CA GLU A 91 -4.74 5.29 5.22
C GLU A 91 -5.58 4.66 4.11
N LEU A 92 -5.35 5.03 2.85
CA LEU A 92 -6.01 4.42 1.70
C LEU A 92 -5.71 2.93 1.57
N MET A 93 -4.44 2.53 1.78
CA MET A 93 -4.05 1.12 1.70
C MET A 93 -4.64 0.32 2.85
N VAL A 94 -4.67 0.86 4.07
CA VAL A 94 -5.27 0.21 5.25
C VAL A 94 -6.76 0.01 5.02
N ALA A 95 -7.49 1.07 4.64
CA ALA A 95 -8.92 0.98 4.34
C ALA A 95 -9.20 -0.04 3.23
N PHE A 96 -8.42 -0.01 2.14
CA PHE A 96 -8.54 -0.99 1.07
C PHE A 96 -8.32 -2.41 1.57
N LEU A 97 -7.25 -2.68 2.32
CA LEU A 97 -6.93 -4.02 2.82
C LEU A 97 -7.97 -4.53 3.82
N GLN A 98 -8.54 -3.66 4.65
CA GLN A 98 -9.62 -3.99 5.57
C GLN A 98 -10.88 -4.43 4.81
N GLU A 99 -11.36 -3.59 3.89
CA GLU A 99 -12.54 -3.92 3.07
C GLU A 99 -12.29 -5.14 2.18
N PHE A 100 -11.09 -5.25 1.61
CA PHE A 100 -10.68 -6.37 0.78
C PHE A 100 -10.68 -7.68 1.59
N ALA A 101 -10.16 -7.67 2.82
CA ALA A 101 -10.19 -8.85 3.69
C ALA A 101 -11.61 -9.25 4.10
N VAL A 102 -12.48 -8.27 4.39
CA VAL A 102 -13.90 -8.50 4.75
C VAL A 102 -14.70 -9.05 3.58
N ALA A 103 -14.45 -8.58 2.36
CA ALA A 103 -15.15 -9.02 1.15
C ALA A 103 -14.76 -10.44 0.67
N GLY A 104 -13.71 -11.02 1.25
CA GLY A 104 -13.24 -12.38 0.99
C GLY A 104 -14.12 -13.47 1.62
N PRO A 105 -13.74 -14.76 1.48
CA PRO A 105 -12.42 -15.26 1.07
C PRO A 105 -12.12 -15.11 -0.43
N TRP A 106 -10.83 -15.01 -0.75
CA TRP A 106 -10.32 -14.91 -2.12
C TRP A 106 -9.35 -16.05 -2.41
N ALA A 107 -9.43 -16.59 -3.62
CA ALA A 107 -8.49 -17.58 -4.16
C ALA A 107 -7.81 -17.01 -5.41
N ALA A 108 -6.48 -17.08 -5.46
CA ALA A 108 -5.75 -16.71 -6.66
C ALA A 108 -6.02 -17.74 -7.77
N LEU A 109 -6.29 -17.25 -8.99
CA LEU A 109 -6.46 -18.12 -10.16
C LEU A 109 -5.13 -18.75 -10.58
N ASP A 110 -4.05 -18.00 -10.41
CA ASP A 110 -2.68 -18.40 -10.65
C ASP A 110 -1.75 -17.71 -9.64
N ASN A 111 -0.52 -18.23 -9.51
CA ASN A 111 0.52 -17.67 -8.64
C ASN A 111 1.55 -16.85 -9.43
N SER A 112 1.20 -16.31 -10.60
CA SER A 112 2.14 -15.73 -11.56
C SER A 112 2.34 -14.22 -11.40
N ILE A 113 2.33 -13.71 -10.17
CA ILE A 113 2.54 -12.28 -9.92
C ILE A 113 4.01 -11.94 -10.17
N THR A 114 4.27 -11.21 -11.26
CA THR A 114 5.58 -10.61 -11.53
C THR A 114 5.55 -9.12 -11.18
N VAL A 115 6.58 -8.61 -10.52
CA VAL A 115 6.71 -7.17 -10.23
C VAL A 115 8.00 -6.66 -10.85
N ASN A 116 7.94 -5.51 -11.52
CA ASN A 116 9.13 -4.75 -11.93
C ASN A 116 9.06 -3.33 -11.35
N ALA A 117 10.10 -2.52 -11.61
CA ALA A 117 10.21 -1.18 -11.05
C ALA A 117 9.09 -0.20 -11.47
N TYR A 118 8.33 -0.54 -12.51
CA TYR A 118 7.29 0.33 -13.08
C TYR A 118 5.88 -0.20 -12.85
N GLN A 119 5.70 -1.52 -12.79
CA GLN A 119 4.38 -2.14 -12.65
C GLN A 119 4.45 -3.55 -12.07
N ALA A 120 3.36 -3.96 -11.42
CA ALA A 120 3.03 -5.35 -11.24
C ALA A 120 2.31 -5.88 -12.50
N GLY A 121 2.55 -7.15 -12.85
CA GLY A 121 1.75 -7.87 -13.83
C GLY A 121 0.31 -8.03 -13.33
N PRO A 122 -0.67 -8.15 -14.24
CA PRO A 122 -2.05 -8.38 -13.84
C PRO A 122 -2.18 -9.74 -13.13
N PHE A 123 -3.04 -9.79 -12.13
CA PHE A 123 -3.38 -11.03 -11.44
C PHE A 123 -4.90 -11.08 -11.22
N THR A 124 -5.45 -12.29 -11.16
CA THR A 124 -6.89 -12.49 -10.95
C THR A 124 -7.12 -13.24 -9.65
N LEU A 125 -7.96 -12.65 -8.80
CA LEU A 125 -8.51 -13.30 -7.63
C LEU A 125 -9.99 -13.63 -7.89
N LYS A 126 -10.43 -14.81 -7.43
CA LYS A 126 -11.82 -15.25 -7.51
C LYS A 126 -12.33 -15.56 -6.12
N LYS A 127 -13.62 -15.35 -5.88
CA LYS A 127 -14.28 -15.94 -4.70
C LYS A 127 -14.32 -17.47 -4.89
N PRO A 128 -13.94 -18.27 -3.88
CA PRO A 128 -14.07 -19.72 -3.94
C PRO A 128 -15.50 -20.12 -4.29
N ALA A 129 -15.67 -21.12 -5.16
CA ALA A 129 -16.98 -21.56 -5.63
C ALA A 129 -17.85 -22.22 -4.53
N SER A 130 -17.39 -22.32 -3.28
CA SER A 130 -18.11 -22.99 -2.19
C SER A 130 -17.98 -22.31 -0.81
N THR A 131 -18.13 -20.99 -0.76
CA THR A 131 -18.63 -20.35 0.45
C THR A 131 -19.71 -19.38 0.05
N THR A 132 -20.91 -19.91 -0.19
CA THR A 132 -22.12 -19.16 0.13
C THR A 132 -21.97 -18.75 1.59
N MET A 133 -21.47 -17.55 1.85
CA MET A 133 -21.62 -16.94 3.17
C MET A 133 -23.09 -16.62 3.31
N CYS A 134 -23.88 -17.63 3.69
CA CYS A 134 -25.13 -17.38 4.37
C CYS A 134 -24.71 -16.73 5.69
N TRP A 135 -24.77 -15.41 5.76
CA TRP A 135 -24.82 -14.75 7.06
C TRP A 135 -26.09 -15.30 7.72
N VAL A 136 -25.94 -16.26 8.65
CA VAL A 136 -27.05 -16.67 9.50
C VAL A 136 -27.23 -15.53 10.49
N GLN A 137 -28.13 -14.60 10.18
CA GLN A 137 -28.59 -13.62 11.16
C GLN A 137 -29.35 -14.41 12.24
N PRO A 138 -29.02 -14.25 13.54
CA PRO A 138 -29.85 -14.80 14.60
C PRO A 138 -31.28 -14.26 14.45
N PRO A 139 -32.34 -15.09 14.63
CA PRO A 139 -33.71 -14.63 14.52
C PRO A 139 -33.94 -13.42 15.45
N GLY A 140 -34.23 -12.24 14.88
CA GLY A 140 -34.54 -11.01 15.64
C GLY A 140 -33.62 -9.80 15.42
N GLN A 141 -32.55 -9.89 14.62
CA GLN A 141 -31.64 -8.75 14.37
C GLN A 141 -31.89 -7.96 13.08
N CYS A 142 -33.04 -8.10 12.42
CA CYS A 142 -33.46 -7.19 11.33
C CYS A 142 -33.91 -5.82 11.86
N ALA A 143 -33.09 -5.17 12.70
CA ALA A 143 -33.32 -3.82 13.17
C ALA A 143 -32.35 -2.85 12.48
N LYS A 144 -32.78 -2.37 11.30
CA LYS A 144 -32.42 -1.06 10.72
C LYS A 144 -30.93 -0.66 10.79
N SER A 145 -30.07 -1.28 10.00
CA SER A 145 -28.86 -0.60 9.51
C SER A 145 -29.17 -0.03 8.12
N TRP A 146 -29.82 1.14 8.10
CA TRP A 146 -29.70 2.02 6.95
C TRP A 146 -28.27 2.56 7.00
N ILE A 147 -27.41 2.23 6.04
CA ILE A 147 -26.29 3.07 5.55
C ILE A 147 -25.60 2.30 4.40
N TYR A 148 -25.73 2.89 3.20
CA TYR A 148 -25.16 2.61 1.88
C TYR A 148 -25.45 1.27 1.17
N MET A 149 -26.60 1.26 0.46
CA MET A 149 -26.78 0.48 -0.77
C MET A 149 -26.30 1.29 -1.97
N PHE A 150 -25.33 0.79 -2.73
CA PHE A 150 -25.34 0.88 -4.19
C PHE A 150 -24.83 -0.45 -4.76
N THR A 151 -25.79 -1.36 -4.97
CA THR A 151 -25.82 -2.34 -6.07
C THR A 151 -24.56 -3.19 -6.34
N THR A 152 -24.46 -4.32 -5.63
CA THR A 152 -24.24 -5.63 -6.27
C THR A 152 -25.01 -6.68 -5.46
N TYR A 153 -25.98 -7.32 -6.10
CA TYR A 153 -26.60 -8.53 -5.60
C TYR A 153 -25.53 -9.63 -5.53
N GLU A 154 -25.06 -9.95 -4.33
CA GLU A 154 -24.65 -11.31 -3.98
C GLU A 154 -25.57 -11.79 -2.86
N GLY A 155 -26.86 -11.91 -3.20
CA GLY A 155 -27.80 -12.68 -2.39
C GLY A 155 -27.52 -14.16 -2.58
N CYS A 156 -27.59 -14.94 -1.51
CA CYS A 156 -27.71 -16.38 -1.61
C CYS A 156 -28.82 -16.69 -2.63
N ALA A 157 -28.56 -17.56 -3.60
CA ALA A 157 -29.65 -18.02 -4.46
C ALA A 157 -30.73 -18.61 -3.53
N PRO A 158 -31.96 -18.05 -3.50
CA PRO A 158 -33.00 -18.60 -2.65
C PRO A 158 -33.26 -20.03 -3.11
N ASP A 159 -33.22 -20.99 -2.18
CA ASP A 159 -33.72 -22.33 -2.46
C ASP A 159 -35.22 -22.20 -2.78
N PRO A 160 -35.66 -22.54 -4.01
CA PRO A 160 -37.05 -22.41 -4.43
C PRO A 160 -37.99 -23.31 -3.63
N SER A 161 -37.48 -24.29 -2.87
CA SER A 161 -38.27 -25.16 -2.01
C SER A 161 -38.49 -24.61 -0.60
N THR A 162 -37.70 -23.64 -0.15
CA THR A 162 -37.76 -23.13 1.23
C THR A 162 -38.13 -21.66 1.37
N GLY A 163 -38.17 -20.89 0.27
CA GLY A 163 -38.50 -19.45 0.30
C GLY A 163 -37.36 -18.58 0.86
N PRO A 164 -37.48 -17.24 0.79
CA PRO A 164 -36.46 -16.32 1.30
C PRO A 164 -36.44 -16.37 2.83
N TRP A 165 -35.35 -16.91 3.39
CA TRP A 165 -35.08 -16.82 4.82
C TRP A 165 -34.38 -15.49 5.12
N CYS A 166 -34.85 -14.84 6.18
CA CYS A 166 -34.09 -13.82 6.90
C CYS A 166 -32.85 -14.45 7.55
#